data_AF-A0A1J5UAF6-F1
#
_entry.id   AF-A0A1J5UAF6-F1
#
_cell.length_a   1.000
_cell.length_b   1.000
_cell.length_c   1.000
_cell.angle_alpha   90.00
_cell.angle_beta   90.00
_cell.angle_gamma   90.00
#
_symmetry.space_group_name_H-M   'P 1'
#
loop_
_entity.id
_entity.type
_entity.pdbx_description
1 polymer ?
#
loop_
_entity_poly.entity_id
_entity_poly.type
_entity_poly.pdbx_seq_one_letter_code
_entity_poly.pdbx_strand_id
1 'polypeptide(L)'
;MDYLAQFQGRFIGIMQWDDCRALFDKLSSNPNDWYVYDTSKVVPKTVTNTNDFLDTINNIKKIIKSEHQERYCGIVYTNDLDNPDFVKIFHPNNLGKSCGSSENPPIPQWLLSKIKPVEVM
;
A
#
# COMPACT_ATOMS: atom_id res chain seq x y z
N MET A 1 6.35 -5.71 -17.69
CA MET A 1 6.22 -6.52 -16.46
C MET A 1 4.74 -6.74 -16.20
N ASP A 2 4.35 -7.94 -15.76
CA ASP A 2 2.96 -8.29 -15.49
C ASP A 2 2.56 -7.85 -14.07
N TYR A 3 1.51 -7.03 -13.97
CA TYR A 3 1.03 -6.50 -12.70
C TYR A 3 0.50 -7.59 -11.78
N LEU A 4 -0.22 -8.59 -12.31
CA LEU A 4 -0.77 -9.67 -11.48
C LEU A 4 0.34 -10.56 -10.91
N ALA A 5 1.36 -10.83 -11.71
CA ALA A 5 2.53 -11.58 -11.25
C ALA A 5 3.27 -10.84 -10.11
N GLN A 6 3.44 -9.52 -10.21
CA GLN A 6 4.02 -8.76 -9.10
C GLN A 6 3.09 -8.68 -7.89
N PHE A 7 1.79 -8.48 -8.11
CA PHE A 7 0.80 -8.46 -7.04
C PHE A 7 0.75 -9.79 -6.28
N GLN A 8 0.90 -10.93 -6.94
CA GLN A 8 0.96 -12.26 -6.31
C GLN A 8 2.36 -12.64 -5.82
N GLY A 9 3.36 -11.80 -6.11
CA GLY A 9 4.75 -12.01 -5.73
C GLY A 9 5.00 -11.87 -4.23
N ARG A 10 6.28 -11.98 -3.88
CA ARG A 10 6.73 -11.85 -2.49
C ARG A 10 6.70 -10.37 -2.07
N PHE A 11 6.18 -10.13 -0.88
CA PHE A 11 6.29 -8.84 -0.20
C PHE A 11 6.91 -9.02 1.19
N ILE A 12 7.56 -7.96 1.65
CA ILE A 12 8.12 -7.81 2.98
C ILE A 12 7.09 -7.03 3.80
N GLY A 13 6.57 -7.67 4.85
CA GLY A 13 5.70 -7.00 5.82
C GLY A 13 6.50 -6.07 6.72
N ILE A 14 6.09 -4.82 6.80
CA ILE A 14 6.76 -3.82 7.64
C ILE A 14 6.18 -3.89 9.05
N MET A 15 6.98 -4.40 9.98
CA MET A 15 6.53 -4.62 11.35
C MET A 15 6.71 -3.38 12.22
N GLN A 16 7.86 -2.69 12.16
CA GLN A 16 8.13 -1.56 13.05
C GLN A 16 7.58 -0.25 12.51
N TRP A 17 7.15 0.62 13.42
CA TRP A 17 6.66 1.95 13.06
C TRP A 17 7.75 2.84 12.43
N ASP A 18 9.01 2.70 12.86
CA ASP A 18 10.13 3.42 12.27
C ASP A 18 10.37 3.02 10.81
N ASP A 19 10.35 1.71 10.51
CA ASP A 19 10.49 1.21 9.14
C ASP A 19 9.33 1.66 8.25
N CYS A 20 8.12 1.73 8.80
CA CYS A 20 6.94 2.23 8.09
C CYS A 20 7.07 3.72 7.75
N ARG A 21 7.54 4.53 8.71
CA ARG A 21 7.86 5.94 8.46
C ARG A 21 8.94 6.07 7.38
N ALA A 22 10.01 5.30 7.47
CA ALA A 22 11.10 5.31 6.50
C ALA A 22 10.62 4.96 5.09
N LEU A 23 9.76 3.94 4.93
CA LEU A 23 9.16 3.63 3.64
C LEU A 23 8.35 4.81 3.10
N PHE A 24 7.45 5.40 3.91
CA PHE A 24 6.66 6.54 3.47
C PHE A 24 7.52 7.73 3.07
N ASP A 25 8.62 7.98 3.76
CA ASP A 25 9.53 9.08 3.42
C ASP A 25 10.29 8.79 2.11
N LYS A 26 10.65 7.52 1.83
CA LYS A 26 11.20 7.10 0.52
C LYS A 26 10.20 7.32 -0.62
N LEU A 27 8.93 6.97 -0.41
CA LEU A 27 7.86 7.20 -1.39
C LEU A 27 7.66 8.69 -1.65
N SER A 28 7.56 9.51 -0.60
CA SER A 28 7.41 10.96 -0.73
C SER A 28 8.62 11.64 -1.36
N SER A 29 9.82 11.09 -1.19
CA SER A 29 11.05 11.60 -1.83
C SER A 29 11.13 11.22 -3.32
N ASN A 30 10.37 10.22 -3.76
CA ASN A 30 10.32 9.75 -5.15
C ASN A 30 8.86 9.67 -5.67
N PRO A 31 8.13 10.79 -5.74
CA PRO A 31 6.68 10.81 -5.92
C PRO A 31 6.22 10.63 -7.37
N ASN A 32 7.14 10.55 -8.33
CA ASN A 32 6.82 10.49 -9.75
C ASN A 32 6.50 9.06 -10.20
N ASP A 33 5.79 8.91 -11.32
CA ASP A 33 5.56 7.63 -12.00
C ASP A 33 4.82 6.56 -11.16
N TRP A 34 4.05 6.98 -10.16
CA TRP A 34 3.23 6.07 -9.34
C TRP A 34 1.79 6.03 -9.82
N TYR A 35 1.24 4.82 -9.93
CA TYR A 35 -0.19 4.59 -9.92
C TYR A 35 -0.65 4.40 -8.47
N VAL A 36 -1.70 5.11 -8.08
CA VAL A 36 -2.41 4.90 -6.83
C VAL A 36 -3.73 4.20 -7.13
N TYR A 37 -3.82 2.91 -6.83
CA TYR A 37 -5.06 2.16 -6.96
C TYR A 37 -5.70 1.93 -5.58
N ASP A 38 -6.82 2.62 -5.34
CA ASP A 38 -7.75 2.33 -4.25
C ASP A 38 -8.72 1.24 -4.71
N THR A 39 -8.68 0.06 -4.10
CA THR A 39 -9.44 -1.13 -4.53
C THR A 39 -10.96 -0.99 -4.36
N SER A 40 -11.43 0.07 -3.69
CA SER A 40 -12.85 0.42 -3.64
C SER A 40 -13.32 1.29 -4.82
N LYS A 41 -12.41 1.67 -5.72
CA LYS A 41 -12.64 2.60 -6.84
C LYS A 41 -12.27 1.94 -8.16
N VAL A 42 -12.51 2.68 -9.24
CA VAL A 42 -12.09 2.25 -10.58
C VAL A 42 -10.57 2.22 -10.71
N VAL A 43 -10.06 1.18 -11.39
CA VAL A 43 -8.62 1.04 -11.69
C VAL A 43 -8.10 2.29 -12.41
N PRO A 44 -7.03 2.95 -11.92
CA PRO A 44 -6.51 4.16 -12.54
C PRO A 44 -5.87 3.84 -13.90
N LYS A 45 -6.09 4.71 -14.88
CA LYS A 45 -5.55 4.53 -16.24
C LYS A 45 -4.21 5.26 -16.45
N THR A 46 -3.93 6.26 -15.62
CA THR A 46 -2.77 7.14 -15.69
C THR A 46 -2.06 7.19 -14.34
N VAL A 47 -0.79 7.54 -14.37
CA VAL A 47 -0.05 7.84 -13.14
C VAL A 47 -0.68 9.02 -12.41
N THR A 48 -0.58 9.01 -11.10
CA THR A 48 -0.96 10.13 -10.23
C THR A 48 0.12 11.20 -10.36
N ASN A 49 -0.28 12.47 -10.46
CA ASN A 49 0.71 13.55 -10.48
C ASN A 49 1.38 13.68 -9.10
N THR A 50 2.54 14.33 -9.07
CA THR A 50 3.38 14.45 -7.88
C THR A 50 2.64 15.00 -6.65
N ASN A 51 1.86 16.07 -6.81
CA ASN A 51 1.16 16.69 -5.69
C ASN A 51 0.05 15.79 -5.14
N ASP A 52 -0.77 15.22 -6.04
CA ASP A 52 -1.84 14.30 -5.64
C ASP A 52 -1.29 13.03 -4.99
N PHE A 53 -0.11 12.56 -5.42
CA PHE A 53 0.56 11.43 -4.81
C PHE A 53 1.00 11.76 -3.39
N LEU A 54 1.65 12.91 -3.18
CA LEU A 54 2.06 13.36 -1.84
C LEU A 54 0.86 13.56 -0.91
N ASP A 55 -0.22 14.16 -1.41
CA ASP A 55 -1.47 14.33 -0.66
C ASP A 55 -2.10 12.98 -0.30
N THR A 56 -2.06 12.02 -1.23
CA THR A 56 -2.50 10.64 -0.97
C THR A 56 -1.68 9.98 0.13
N ILE A 57 -0.34 10.04 0.06
CA ILE A 57 0.54 9.47 1.08
C ILE A 57 0.26 10.12 2.45
N ASN A 58 0.12 11.44 2.49
CA ASN A 58 -0.22 12.17 3.71
C ASN A 58 -1.58 11.75 4.28
N ASN A 59 -2.58 11.55 3.41
CA ASN A 59 -3.90 11.08 3.83
C ASN A 59 -3.84 9.66 4.40
N ILE A 60 -3.15 8.74 3.73
CA ILE A 60 -2.95 7.36 4.22
C ILE A 60 -2.22 7.37 5.57
N LYS A 61 -1.14 8.15 5.72
CA LYS A 61 -0.42 8.32 7.00
C LYS A 61 -1.34 8.81 8.11
N LYS A 62 -2.23 9.77 7.82
CA LYS A 62 -3.22 10.28 8.80
C LYS A 62 -4.19 9.18 9.23
N ILE A 63 -4.80 8.47 8.28
CA ILE A 63 -5.75 7.37 8.55
C ILE A 63 -5.08 6.29 9.40
N ILE A 64 -3.90 5.80 8.99
CA ILE A 64 -3.16 4.78 9.73
C ILE A 64 -2.86 5.25 11.14
N LYS A 65 -2.39 6.49 11.33
CA LYS A 65 -2.07 7.02 12.65
C LYS A 65 -3.30 7.18 13.56
N SER A 66 -4.45 7.56 13.01
CA SER A 66 -5.67 7.74 13.81
C SER A 66 -6.38 6.43 14.11
N GLU A 67 -6.31 5.45 13.21
CA GLU A 67 -7.15 4.24 13.29
C GLU A 67 -6.37 2.97 13.67
N HIS A 68 -5.05 2.93 13.43
CA HIS A 68 -4.23 1.80 13.81
C HIS A 68 -3.56 2.01 15.17
N GLN A 69 -4.28 1.64 16.24
CA GLN A 69 -3.82 1.80 17.63
C GLN A 69 -2.94 0.63 18.12
N GLU A 70 -2.34 -0.13 17.20
CA GLU A 70 -1.46 -1.25 17.52
C GLU A 70 -0.03 -0.79 17.83
N ARG A 71 0.70 -1.59 18.62
CA ARG A 71 2.09 -1.29 19.00
C ARG A 71 3.10 -1.43 17.84
N TYR A 72 2.66 -1.99 16.72
CA TYR A 72 3.46 -2.26 15.53
C TYR A 72 2.66 -1.90 14.27
N CYS A 73 3.32 -1.75 13.11
CA CYS A 73 2.68 -1.40 11.85
C CYS A 73 1.93 -2.58 11.23
N GLY A 74 2.59 -3.65 10.77
CA GLY A 74 1.97 -4.92 10.34
C GLY A 74 0.98 -4.88 9.14
N ILE A 75 0.68 -3.69 8.62
CA ILE A 75 -0.39 -3.44 7.63
C ILE A 75 0.14 -2.83 6.32
N VAL A 76 1.45 -2.61 6.26
CA VAL A 76 2.15 -2.07 5.08
C VAL A 76 3.15 -3.12 4.61
N TYR A 77 3.16 -3.35 3.31
CA TYR A 77 3.98 -4.37 2.66
C TYR A 77 4.64 -3.77 1.43
N THR A 78 5.91 -4.08 1.17
CA THR A 78 6.60 -3.65 -0.04
C THR A 78 7.39 -4.80 -0.67
N ASN A 79 7.58 -4.76 -1.99
CA ASN A 79 8.38 -5.75 -2.71
C ASN A 79 9.89 -5.60 -2.42
N ASP A 80 10.35 -4.37 -2.14
CA ASP A 80 11.75 -4.03 -1.88
C ASP A 80 11.83 -2.89 -0.83
N LEU A 81 12.68 -3.05 0.19
CA LEU A 81 12.80 -2.07 1.27
C LEU A 81 13.58 -0.83 0.85
N ASP A 82 14.52 -0.96 -0.08
CA ASP A 82 15.45 0.08 -0.49
C ASP A 82 14.92 0.87 -1.69
N ASN A 83 14.41 0.16 -2.68
CA ASN A 83 13.91 0.71 -3.94
C ASN A 83 12.48 0.19 -4.20
N PRO A 84 11.49 0.61 -3.41
CA PRO A 84 10.12 0.13 -3.56
C PRO A 84 9.57 0.51 -4.93
N ASP A 85 9.02 -0.46 -5.66
CA ASP A 85 8.25 -0.23 -6.89
C ASP A 85 6.80 -0.73 -6.78
N PHE A 86 6.49 -1.46 -5.71
CA PHE A 86 5.15 -1.91 -5.35
C PHE A 86 4.98 -1.90 -3.83
N VAL A 87 3.96 -1.20 -3.35
CA VAL A 87 3.53 -1.16 -1.96
C VAL A 87 2.05 -1.54 -1.83
N LYS A 88 1.72 -2.40 -0.87
CA LYS A 88 0.36 -2.74 -0.47
C LYS A 88 0.10 -2.19 0.92
N ILE A 89 -1.05 -1.56 1.09
CA ILE A 89 -1.46 -0.96 2.36
C ILE A 89 -2.86 -1.42 2.69
N PHE A 90 -3.01 -2.06 3.84
CA PHE A 90 -4.28 -2.51 4.36
C PHE A 90 -4.90 -1.43 5.23
N HIS A 91 -6.20 -1.21 5.07
CA HIS A 91 -6.93 -0.30 5.94
C HIS A 91 -7.05 -0.89 7.35
N PRO A 92 -6.76 -0.15 8.45
CA PRO A 92 -6.81 -0.68 9.82
C PRO A 92 -8.14 -1.36 10.15
N ASN A 93 -9.26 -0.75 9.74
CA ASN A 93 -10.61 -1.29 9.97
C ASN A 93 -10.97 -2.53 9.13
N ASN A 94 -10.14 -2.93 8.15
CA ASN A 94 -10.41 -4.10 7.30
C ASN A 94 -9.73 -5.38 7.83
N LEU A 95 -9.00 -5.30 8.95
CA LEU A 95 -8.19 -6.41 9.50
C LEU A 95 -8.98 -7.29 10.50
N GLY A 96 -9.94 -6.70 11.21
CA GLY A 96 -10.69 -7.35 12.30
C GLY A 96 -11.66 -8.47 11.89
N LYS A 97 -11.75 -8.83 10.60
CA LYS A 97 -12.59 -9.94 10.13
C LYS A 97 -11.81 -11.24 9.85
N SER A 98 -10.51 -11.27 10.14
CA SER A 98 -9.63 -12.37 9.73
C SER A 98 -8.71 -12.83 10.88
N CYS A 99 -9.23 -12.89 12.13
CA CYS A 99 -8.58 -13.65 13.20
C CYS A 99 -9.10 -15.09 13.17
N GLY A 100 -8.45 -15.92 12.36
CA GLY A 100 -8.74 -17.34 12.24
C GLY A 100 -8.97 -17.72 10.79
N SER A 101 -7.96 -18.36 10.18
CA SER A 101 -8.10 -19.25 9.02
C SER A 101 -9.35 -19.00 8.15
N SER A 102 -9.45 -17.82 7.53
CA SER A 102 -10.60 -17.48 6.70
C SER A 102 -10.25 -17.67 5.23
N GLU A 103 -11.13 -18.32 4.48
CA GLU A 103 -10.99 -18.64 3.05
C GLU A 103 -10.78 -17.41 2.14
N ASN A 104 -11.02 -16.20 2.65
CA ASN A 104 -10.81 -14.93 1.96
C ASN A 104 -9.82 -14.06 2.76
N PRO A 105 -8.54 -13.99 2.36
CA PRO A 105 -7.60 -13.07 2.98
C PRO A 105 -8.08 -11.62 2.81
N PRO A 106 -7.77 -10.72 3.75
CA PRO A 106 -8.07 -9.32 3.58
C PRO A 106 -7.45 -8.81 2.28
N ILE A 107 -8.14 -7.90 1.59
CA ILE A 107 -7.65 -7.27 0.37
C ILE A 107 -7.00 -5.94 0.77
N PRO A 108 -5.83 -5.57 0.21
CA PRO A 108 -5.25 -4.25 0.42
C PRO A 108 -6.23 -3.16 -0.05
N GLN A 109 -6.33 -2.08 0.73
CA GLN A 109 -7.15 -0.93 0.31
C GLN A 109 -6.40 -0.09 -0.72
N TRP A 110 -5.09 0.10 -0.54
CA TRP A 110 -4.28 0.91 -1.43
C TRP A 110 -3.11 0.10 -1.99
N LEU A 111 -2.96 0.18 -3.32
CA LEU A 111 -1.90 -0.42 -4.10
C LEU A 111 -1.14 0.72 -4.80
N LEU A 112 0.11 0.93 -4.39
CA LEU A 112 1.01 1.89 -5.01
C LEU A 112 1.95 1.10 -5.90
N SER A 113 2.01 1.40 -7.19
CA SER A 113 2.85 0.64 -8.13
C SER A 113 3.44 1.51 -9.22
N LYS A 114 4.63 1.16 -9.69
CA LYS A 114 5.26 1.77 -10.88
C LYS A 114 4.73 1.21 -12.20
N ILE A 115 4.02 0.09 -12.14
CA ILE A 115 3.39 -0.56 -13.30
C ILE A 115 1.90 -0.24 -13.30
N LYS A 116 1.33 -0.05 -14.49
CA LYS A 116 -0.10 0.20 -14.64
C LYS A 116 -0.92 -0.95 -14.00
N PRO A 117 -1.83 -0.63 -13.07
CA PRO A 117 -2.63 -1.64 -12.40
C PRO A 117 -3.68 -2.23 -13.32
N VAL A 118 -4.06 -3.46 -12.99
CA VAL A 118 -5.27 -4.12 -13.48
C VAL A 118 -6.17 -4.46 -12.29
N GLU A 119 -7.40 -4.86 -12.58
CA GLU A 119 -8.33 -5.33 -11.55
C GLU A 119 -7.75 -6.55 -10.82
N VAL A 120 -7.85 -6.56 -9.49
CA VAL A 120 -7.32 -7.64 -8.62
C VAL A 120 -8.40 -8.34 -7.80
N MET A 121 -9.67 -7.97 -8.06
CA MET A 121 -10.87 -8.54 -7.44
C MET A 121 -11.58 -9.52 -8.38
#